data_AF-A0A1I9YQB3-F1
#
_entry.id   AF-A0A1I9YQB3-F1
#
_cell.length_a   1.000
_cell.length_b   1.000
_cell.length_c   1.000
_cell.angle_alpha   90.00
_cell.angle_beta   90.00
_cell.angle_gamma   90.00
#
_symmetry.space_group_name_H-M   'P 1'
#
loop_
_entity.id
_entity.type
_entity.pdbx_description
1 polymer ?
#
loop_
_entity_poly.entity_id
_entity_poly.type
_entity_poly.pdbx_seq_one_letter_code
_entity_poly.pdbx_strand_id
1 'polypeptide(L)'
;MTTPIKKPHSSARPPVDALQYERLALAAFHLCDRQSQQLQHLITLATSMFRSPAVTVEERRDQRNLLELMIQIGEDYQRINGCDHELFTVLALDAKGLPNRRLTPTDAAALLADAACGANEKLAAASAAATKH
;
A
#
# COMPACT_ATOMS: atom_id res chain seq x y z
N MET A 1 18.70 34.48 -42.36
CA MET A 1 19.00 34.98 -40.99
C MET A 1 17.70 35.54 -40.43
N THR A 2 17.08 35.12 -39.34
CA THR A 2 17.29 34.13 -38.27
C THR A 2 15.89 33.91 -37.69
N THR A 3 15.44 32.67 -37.55
CA THR A 3 14.17 32.32 -36.89
C THR A 3 14.26 32.63 -35.39
N PRO A 4 13.24 33.25 -34.76
CA PRO A 4 13.23 33.38 -33.31
C PRO A 4 12.76 32.04 -32.71
N ILE A 5 13.72 31.30 -32.16
CA ILE A 5 13.49 30.15 -31.30
C ILE A 5 12.82 30.66 -30.03
N LYS A 6 11.50 30.49 -29.90
CA LYS A 6 10.79 30.63 -28.62
C LYS A 6 10.95 29.33 -27.85
N LYS A 7 11.66 29.44 -26.74
CA LYS A 7 12.00 28.41 -25.76
C LYS A 7 10.77 27.55 -25.42
N PRO A 8 10.92 26.22 -25.25
CA PRO A 8 9.84 25.42 -24.70
C PRO A 8 9.51 25.97 -23.31
N HIS A 9 8.28 26.40 -23.13
CA HIS A 9 7.73 26.66 -21.81
C HIS A 9 7.88 25.36 -21.03
N SER A 10 8.91 25.25 -20.18
CA SER A 10 8.84 24.34 -19.06
C SER A 10 7.59 24.77 -18.32
N SER A 11 6.56 23.92 -18.28
CA SER A 11 5.38 24.12 -17.45
C SER A 11 5.87 24.17 -16.01
N ALA A 12 6.26 25.35 -15.57
CA ALA A 12 6.70 25.61 -14.22
C ALA A 12 5.53 25.21 -13.32
N ARG A 13 5.81 24.25 -12.45
CA ARG A 13 4.88 23.74 -11.44
C ARG A 13 4.20 24.94 -10.79
N PRO A 14 2.86 24.99 -10.67
CA PRO A 14 2.27 25.93 -9.73
C PRO A 14 2.93 25.66 -8.36
N PRO A 15 3.32 26.69 -7.60
CA PRO A 15 3.91 26.49 -6.28
C PRO A 15 2.86 25.77 -5.42
N VAL A 16 3.01 24.45 -5.30
CA VAL A 16 2.19 23.64 -4.42
C VAL A 16 2.56 24.08 -3.00
N ASP A 17 1.55 24.47 -2.25
CA ASP A 17 1.70 25.06 -0.93
C ASP A 17 2.50 24.10 -0.03
N ALA A 18 3.64 24.54 0.50
CA ALA A 18 4.53 23.73 1.34
C ALA A 18 3.77 23.12 2.53
N LEU A 19 2.73 23.81 3.00
CA LEU A 19 1.82 23.39 4.06
C LEU A 19 0.98 22.15 3.68
N GLN A 20 0.68 21.94 2.39
CA GLN A 20 0.00 20.73 1.92
C GLN A 20 0.92 19.52 1.96
N TYR A 21 2.19 19.68 1.56
CA TYR A 21 3.19 18.61 1.66
C TYR A 21 3.51 18.25 3.12
N GLU A 22 3.54 19.23 4.02
CA GLU A 22 3.74 19.00 5.45
C GLU A 22 2.59 18.16 6.04
N ARG A 23 1.34 18.56 5.80
CA ARG A 23 0.15 17.78 6.23
C ARG A 23 0.17 16.37 5.67
N LEU A 24 0.68 16.23 4.46
CA LEU A 24 0.76 14.94 3.80
C LEU A 24 1.82 14.03 4.40
N ALA A 25 3.01 14.58 4.65
CA ALA A 25 4.09 13.87 5.31
C ALA A 25 3.66 13.43 6.72
N LEU A 26 2.93 14.28 7.45
CA LEU A 26 2.35 13.94 8.75
C LEU A 26 1.32 12.81 8.64
N ALA A 27 0.43 12.85 7.65
CA ALA A 27 -0.55 11.77 7.43
C ALA A 27 0.14 10.43 7.11
N ALA A 28 1.17 10.45 6.26
CA ALA A 28 1.99 9.29 5.94
C ALA A 28 2.70 8.73 7.18
N PHE A 29 3.29 9.62 7.99
CA PHE A 29 3.96 9.25 9.24
C PHE A 29 3.00 8.58 10.22
N HIS A 30 1.84 9.18 10.48
CA HIS A 30 0.83 8.61 11.39
C HIS A 30 0.33 7.24 10.92
N LEU A 31 0.24 7.02 9.61
CA LEU A 31 -0.11 5.70 9.11
C LEU A 31 1.01 4.69 9.39
N CYS A 32 2.26 5.01 9.08
CA CYS A 32 3.37 4.10 9.34
C CYS A 32 3.48 3.77 10.84
N ASP A 33 3.26 4.75 11.71
CA ASP A 33 3.20 4.53 13.16
C ASP A 33 2.05 3.58 13.55
N ARG A 34 0.86 3.80 13.00
CA ARG A 34 -0.30 2.90 13.20
C ARG A 34 0.00 1.48 12.71
N GLN A 35 0.56 1.31 11.52
CA GLN A 35 0.93 0.00 10.96
C GLN A 35 1.96 -0.71 11.83
N SER A 36 2.94 0.01 12.36
CA SER A 36 3.93 -0.52 13.30
C SER A 36 3.26 -1.03 14.58
N GLN A 37 2.33 -0.27 15.15
CA GLN A 37 1.57 -0.68 16.35
C GLN A 37 0.69 -1.90 16.08
N GLN A 38 -0.01 -1.92 14.94
CA GLN A 38 -0.83 -3.05 14.49
C GLN A 38 -0.01 -4.34 14.37
N LEU A 39 1.16 -4.26 13.73
CA LEU A 39 2.07 -5.40 13.61
C LEU A 39 2.59 -5.86 14.99
N GLN A 40 2.93 -4.92 15.87
CA GLN A 40 3.36 -5.21 17.23
C GLN A 40 2.28 -5.97 18.02
N HIS A 41 1.01 -5.62 17.85
CA HIS A 41 -0.11 -6.35 18.48
C HIS A 41 -0.19 -7.80 17.99
N LEU A 42 -0.13 -8.02 16.68
CA LEU A 42 -0.14 -9.38 16.11
C LEU A 42 1.06 -10.21 16.59
N ILE A 43 2.26 -9.62 16.64
CA ILE A 43 3.47 -10.28 17.17
C ILE A 43 3.28 -10.65 18.63
N THR A 44 2.70 -9.76 19.43
CA THR A 44 2.49 -9.99 20.88
C THR A 44 1.51 -11.13 21.11
N LEU A 45 0.40 -11.15 20.37
CA LEU A 45 -0.59 -12.23 20.36
C LEU A 45 0.05 -13.57 19.93
N ALA A 46 0.74 -13.61 18.80
CA ALA A 46 1.41 -14.82 18.34
C ALA A 46 2.46 -15.34 19.36
N THR A 47 3.22 -14.42 19.96
CA THR A 47 4.24 -14.77 20.96
C THR A 47 3.62 -15.35 22.23
N SER A 48 2.49 -14.82 22.70
CA SER A 48 1.82 -15.34 23.89
C SER A 48 1.32 -16.77 23.65
N MET A 49 0.78 -17.04 22.47
CA MET A 49 0.33 -18.37 22.06
C MET A 49 1.47 -19.37 21.94
N PHE A 50 2.59 -18.92 21.36
CA PHE A 50 3.77 -19.76 21.19
C PHE A 50 4.42 -20.13 22.54
N ARG A 51 4.48 -19.19 23.48
CA ARG A 51 5.12 -19.40 24.79
C ARG A 51 4.28 -20.21 25.78
N SER A 52 2.97 -20.23 25.60
CA SER A 52 2.04 -20.94 26.49
C SER A 52 1.34 -22.07 25.72
N PRO A 53 2.03 -23.21 25.49
CA PRO A 53 1.45 -24.35 24.78
C PRO A 53 0.32 -24.97 25.59
N ALA A 54 -0.84 -25.19 24.95
CA ALA A 54 -2.00 -25.79 25.58
C ALA A 54 -1.79 -27.29 25.86
N VAL A 55 -1.92 -27.66 27.13
CA VAL A 55 -1.82 -29.03 27.62
C VAL A 55 -3.22 -29.63 27.76
N THR A 56 -4.20 -28.83 28.22
CA THR A 56 -5.59 -29.26 28.44
C THR A 56 -6.49 -29.03 27.22
N VAL A 57 -7.69 -29.63 27.22
CA VAL A 57 -8.68 -29.44 26.14
C VAL A 57 -9.22 -28.02 26.17
N GLU A 58 -9.41 -27.48 27.37
CA GLU A 58 -9.87 -26.13 27.66
C GLU A 58 -8.87 -25.11 27.13
N GLU A 59 -7.58 -25.26 27.46
CA GLU A 59 -6.51 -24.40 26.95
C GLU A 59 -6.41 -24.45 25.42
N ARG A 60 -6.62 -25.62 24.80
CA ARG A 60 -6.64 -25.75 23.34
C ARG A 60 -7.83 -25.01 22.73
N ARG A 61 -8.98 -25.00 23.40
CA ARG A 61 -10.16 -24.23 22.97
C ARG A 61 -9.90 -22.74 23.09
N ASP A 62 -9.30 -22.29 24.19
CA ASP A 62 -8.95 -20.89 24.40
C ASP A 62 -7.90 -20.41 23.39
N GLN A 63 -6.89 -21.23 23.09
CA GLN A 63 -5.94 -20.96 22.01
C GLN A 63 -6.63 -20.86 20.65
N ARG A 64 -7.63 -21.70 20.33
CA ARG A 64 -8.38 -21.57 19.07
C ARG A 64 -9.17 -20.26 18.99
N ASN A 65 -9.81 -19.85 20.08
CA ASN A 65 -10.51 -18.56 20.15
C ASN A 65 -9.53 -17.39 19.97
N LEU A 66 -8.33 -17.49 20.54
CA LEU A 66 -7.30 -16.48 20.39
C LEU A 66 -6.73 -16.43 18.96
N LEU A 67 -6.62 -17.58 18.27
CA LEU A 67 -6.25 -17.64 16.86
C LEU A 67 -7.32 -16.98 15.99
N GLU A 68 -8.60 -17.27 16.26
CA GLU A 68 -9.73 -16.65 15.56
C GLU A 68 -9.71 -15.13 15.71
N LEU A 69 -9.48 -14.64 16.94
CA LEU A 69 -9.32 -13.20 17.19
C LEU A 69 -8.13 -12.61 16.44
N MET A 70 -6.99 -13.32 16.39
CA MET A 70 -5.80 -12.85 15.67
C MET A 70 -6.04 -12.78 14.16
N ILE A 71 -6.79 -13.73 13.59
CA ILE A 71 -7.21 -13.71 12.18
C ILE A 71 -8.11 -12.50 11.93
N GLN A 72 -9.15 -12.30 12.75
CA GLN A 72 -10.07 -11.17 12.61
C GLN A 72 -9.34 -9.82 12.66
N ILE A 73 -8.41 -9.66 13.61
CA ILE A 73 -7.59 -8.45 13.73
C ILE A 73 -6.72 -8.26 12.47
N GLY A 74 -6.12 -9.34 11.95
CA GLY A 74 -5.34 -9.29 10.72
C GLY A 74 -6.16 -8.87 9.50
N GLU A 75 -7.37 -9.41 9.34
CA GLU A 75 -8.29 -9.04 8.27
C GLU A 75 -8.74 -7.58 8.37
N ASP A 76 -9.03 -7.10 9.59
CA ASP A 76 -9.39 -5.70 9.82
C ASP A 76 -8.23 -4.76 9.47
N TYR A 77 -6.99 -5.12 9.83
CA TYR A 77 -5.79 -4.36 9.44
C TYR A 77 -5.58 -4.37 7.93
N GLN A 78 -5.80 -5.50 7.26
CA GLN A 78 -5.71 -5.59 5.80
C GLN A 78 -6.74 -4.70 5.11
N ARG A 79 -7.99 -4.69 5.59
CA ARG A 79 -9.06 -3.85 5.03
C ARG A 79 -8.71 -2.37 5.13
N ILE A 80 -8.22 -1.93 6.29
CA ILE A 80 -7.80 -0.53 6.53
C ILE A 80 -6.63 -0.16 5.61
N ASN A 81 -5.62 -1.03 5.50
CA ASN A 81 -4.48 -0.80 4.60
C ASN A 81 -4.88 -0.66 3.13
N GLY A 82 -5.92 -1.38 2.69
CA GLY A 82 -6.46 -1.25 1.33
C GLY A 82 -6.95 0.18 1.05
N CYS A 83 -7.71 0.76 1.98
CA CYS A 83 -8.18 2.15 1.89
C CYS A 83 -7.02 3.15 1.88
N ASP A 84 -6.00 2.91 2.70
CA ASP A 84 -4.83 3.77 2.78
C ASP A 84 -3.98 3.73 1.49
N HIS A 85 -3.90 2.58 0.82
CA HIS A 85 -3.16 2.41 -0.44
C HIS A 85 -3.72 3.27 -1.59
N GLU A 86 -5.05 3.41 -1.68
CA GLU A 86 -5.70 4.30 -2.64
C GLU A 86 -5.31 5.76 -2.42
N LEU A 87 -5.24 6.19 -1.14
CA LEU A 87 -4.81 7.52 -0.76
C LEU A 87 -3.35 7.77 -1.20
N PHE A 88 -2.39 6.89 -0.89
CA PHE A 88 -1.01 7.08 -1.33
C PHE A 88 -0.83 7.04 -2.83
N THR A 89 -1.66 6.30 -3.55
CA THR A 89 -1.61 6.27 -5.01
C THR A 89 -1.96 7.65 -5.59
N VAL A 90 -3.03 8.28 -5.10
CA VAL A 90 -3.42 9.64 -5.49
C VAL A 90 -2.29 10.63 -5.18
N LEU A 91 -1.68 10.50 -4.00
CA LEU A 91 -0.62 11.38 -3.53
C LEU A 91 0.70 11.21 -4.29
N ALA A 92 1.07 9.98 -4.63
CA ALA A 92 2.25 9.70 -5.43
C ALA A 92 2.08 10.21 -6.87
N LEU A 93 0.86 10.13 -7.41
CA LEU A 93 0.52 10.69 -8.72
C LEU A 93 0.58 12.23 -8.71
N ASP A 94 0.11 12.87 -7.64
CA ASP A 94 0.19 14.32 -7.44
C ASP A 94 1.65 14.80 -7.23
N ALA A 95 2.42 14.11 -6.40
CA ALA A 95 3.83 14.42 -6.11
C ALA A 95 4.74 14.32 -7.35
N LYS A 96 4.45 13.38 -8.27
CA LYS A 96 5.13 13.25 -9.58
C LYS A 96 4.83 14.39 -10.55
N GLY A 97 3.93 15.31 -10.20
CA GLY A 97 3.66 16.52 -10.97
C GLY A 97 2.95 16.25 -12.29
N LEU A 98 2.09 15.22 -12.37
CA LEU A 98 1.17 15.02 -13.49
C LEU A 98 0.05 16.07 -13.37
N PRO A 99 0.08 17.17 -14.15
CA PRO A 99 -0.85 18.27 -13.95
C PRO A 99 -2.22 17.85 -14.50
N ASN A 100 -3.27 17.84 -13.66
CA ASN A 100 -4.67 17.84 -14.09
C ASN A 100 -5.02 16.92 -15.28
N ARG A 101 -4.51 15.68 -15.32
CA ARG A 101 -5.02 14.73 -16.30
C ARG A 101 -6.29 14.13 -15.69
N ARG A 102 -7.46 14.66 -16.06
CA ARG A 102 -8.71 13.89 -15.95
C ARG A 102 -8.40 12.56 -16.62
N LEU A 103 -8.34 11.47 -15.85
CA LEU A 103 -8.10 10.14 -16.39
C LEU A 103 -9.16 9.90 -17.45
N THR A 104 -8.76 9.97 -18.72
CA THR A 104 -9.67 9.57 -19.78
C THR A 104 -9.89 8.06 -19.64
N PRO A 105 -11.05 7.51 -20.02
CA PRO A 105 -11.30 6.07 -19.95
C PRO A 105 -10.19 5.24 -20.62
N THR A 106 -9.56 5.79 -21.66
CA THR A 106 -8.37 5.26 -22.33
C THR A 106 -7.11 5.26 -21.47
N ASP A 107 -6.84 6.33 -20.71
CA ASP A 107 -5.69 6.37 -19.79
C ASP A 107 -5.89 5.40 -18.62
N ALA A 108 -7.13 5.27 -18.13
CA ALA A 108 -7.48 4.29 -17.10
C ALA A 108 -7.37 2.85 -17.63
N ALA A 109 -7.82 2.58 -18.87
CA ALA A 109 -7.68 1.28 -19.50
C ALA A 109 -6.21 0.90 -19.74
N ALA A 110 -5.37 1.86 -20.14
CA ALA A 110 -3.93 1.64 -20.32
C ALA A 110 -3.23 1.33 -18.98
N LEU A 111 -3.55 2.06 -17.91
CA LEU A 111 -3.01 1.80 -16.57
C LEU A 111 -3.48 0.45 -16.01
N LEU A 112 -4.73 0.07 -16.25
CA LEU A 112 -5.24 -1.26 -15.88
C LEU A 112 -4.60 -2.37 -16.72
N ALA A 113 -4.34 -2.14 -18.00
CA ALA A 113 -3.65 -3.08 -18.87
C ALA A 113 -2.18 -3.27 -18.45
N ASP A 114 -1.46 -2.20 -18.13
CA ASP A 114 -0.08 -2.28 -17.62
C ASP A 114 -0.02 -2.97 -16.25
N ALA A 115 -0.97 -2.69 -15.36
CA ALA A 115 -1.08 -3.38 -14.08
C ALA A 115 -1.41 -4.87 -14.27
N ALA A 116 -2.28 -5.22 -15.22
CA ALA A 116 -2.59 -6.61 -15.56
C ALA A 116 -1.38 -7.33 -16.18
N CYS A 117 -0.60 -6.65 -17.03
CA CYS A 117 0.61 -7.20 -17.64
C CYS A 117 1.69 -7.45 -16.58
N GLY A 118 1.95 -6.48 -15.70
CA GLY A 118 2.89 -6.64 -14.59
C GLY A 118 2.44 -7.66 -13.54
N ALA A 119 1.14 -7.84 -13.34
CA ALA A 119 0.60 -8.92 -12.52
C ALA A 119 0.83 -10.30 -13.18
N ASN A 120 0.66 -10.40 -14.50
CA ASN A 120 0.91 -11.63 -15.25
C ASN A 120 2.41 -12.00 -15.29
N GLU A 121 3.29 -11.00 -15.42
CA GLU A 121 4.74 -11.20 -15.34
C GLU A 121 5.17 -11.67 -13.94
N LYS A 122 4.58 -11.11 -12.88
CA LYS A 122 4.80 -11.59 -11.51
C LYS A 122 4.25 -12.99 -11.28
N LEU A 123 3.10 -13.33 -11.87
CA LEU A 123 2.52 -14.68 -11.81
C LEU A 123 3.37 -15.69 -12.58
N ALA A 124 3.93 -15.30 -13.73
CA ALA A 124 4.85 -16.11 -14.53
C ALA A 124 6.22 -16.28 -13.83
N ALA A 125 6.71 -15.25 -13.15
CA ALA A 125 7.92 -15.35 -12.32
C ALA A 125 7.71 -16.26 -11.10
N ALA A 126 6.52 -16.20 -10.48
CA ALA A 126 6.16 -17.05 -9.35
C ALA A 126 5.99 -18.53 -9.77
N SER A 127 5.39 -18.81 -10.93
CA SER A 127 5.26 -20.18 -11.45
C SER A 127 6.60 -20.77 -11.91
N ALA A 128 7.48 -19.96 -12.50
CA ALA A 128 8.85 -20.36 -12.84
C ALA A 128 9.71 -20.64 -11.60
N ALA A 129 9.47 -19.95 -10.48
CA ALA A 129 10.12 -20.23 -9.20
C ALA A 129 9.59 -21.53 -8.55
N ALA A 130 8.31 -21.86 -8.75
CA ALA A 130 7.69 -23.07 -8.20
C ALA A 130 8.09 -24.38 -8.93
N THR A 131 8.66 -24.30 -10.14
CA THR A 131 9.07 -25.50 -10.92
C THR A 131 10.54 -25.90 -10.71
N LYS A 132 11.27 -25.20 -9.82
CA LYS A 132 12.69 -25.46 -9.50
C LYS A 132 12.91 -26.17 -8.16
N HIS A 133 11.87 -26.72 -7.54
CA HIS A 133 11.94 -27.54 -6.33
C HIS A 133 11.42 -28.95 -6.58
#